data_AF-A0AAW9HYL1-F1
#
_entry.id   AF-A0AAW9HYL1-F1
#
_cell.length_a   1.000
_cell.length_b   1.000
_cell.length_c   1.000
_cell.angle_alpha   90.00
_cell.angle_beta   90.00
_cell.angle_gamma   90.00
#
_symmetry.space_group_name_H-M   'P 1'
#
loop_
_entity.id
_entity.type
_entity.pdbx_description
1 polymer ?
#
loop_
_entity_poly.entity_id
_entity_poly.type
_entity_poly.pdbx_seq_one_letter_code
_entity_poly.pdbx_strand_id
1 'polypeptide(L)'
;LLSVNKEKVEDIIQYRFLISEEYIELEIQKQKNGKIYLYEIEKDYDEELGIEFTNPIIDKAKSCRNKCVFCFIDQLPKGMRETLYFKDDDSRLSFLQGNFVTLTNMSEDDVNNIIRYRISPINISV
;
A
#
# COMPACT_ATOMS: atom_id res chain seq x y z
N LEU A 1 -9.89 2.18 -9.94
CA LEU A 1 -9.60 0.76 -10.24
C LEU A 1 -10.41 -0.08 -9.25
N LEU A 2 -11.16 -1.09 -9.70
CA LEU A 2 -11.92 -1.98 -8.82
C LEU A 2 -11.19 -3.29 -8.61
N SER A 3 -10.80 -3.95 -9.70
CA SER A 3 -10.11 -5.24 -9.68
C SER A 3 -9.16 -5.38 -10.87
N VAL A 4 -8.18 -6.26 -10.70
CA VAL A 4 -7.24 -6.74 -11.73
C VAL A 4 -7.32 -8.26 -11.69
N ASN A 5 -7.60 -8.93 -12.81
CA ASN A 5 -7.76 -10.39 -12.89
C ASN A 5 -8.79 -10.94 -11.87
N LYS A 6 -9.89 -10.21 -11.67
CA LYS A 6 -10.96 -10.49 -10.67
C LYS A 6 -10.50 -10.40 -9.21
N GLU A 7 -9.25 -10.05 -8.95
CA GLU A 7 -8.76 -9.75 -7.61
C GLU A 7 -8.90 -8.26 -7.31
N LYS A 8 -9.49 -7.95 -6.16
CA LYS A 8 -9.63 -6.57 -5.69
C LYS A 8 -8.24 -6.04 -5.31
N VAL A 9 -7.90 -4.86 -5.85
CA VAL A 9 -6.62 -4.20 -5.57
C VAL A 9 -6.78 -3.34 -4.32
N GLU A 10 -6.08 -3.68 -3.24
CA GLU A 10 -6.11 -2.92 -1.99
C GLU A 10 -4.93 -1.95 -1.83
N ASP A 11 -3.77 -2.30 -2.40
CA ASP A 11 -2.56 -1.49 -2.30
C ASP A 11 -1.69 -1.54 -3.55
N ILE A 12 -0.66 -0.69 -3.57
CA ILE A 12 0.25 -0.54 -4.71
C ILE A 12 1.12 -1.78 -4.98
N ILE A 13 1.44 -2.57 -3.96
CA ILE A 13 2.28 -3.77 -4.09
C ILE A 13 1.45 -4.87 -4.77
N GLN A 14 0.21 -5.06 -4.32
CA GLN A 14 -0.76 -5.95 -4.96
C GLN A 14 -1.00 -5.55 -6.40
N TYR A 15 -1.20 -4.26 -6.67
CA TYR A 15 -1.34 -3.75 -8.03
C TYR A 15 -0.16 -4.14 -8.91
N ARG A 16 1.06 -3.81 -8.48
CA ARG A 16 2.30 -4.13 -9.22
C ARG A 16 2.46 -5.62 -9.47
N PHE A 17 2.12 -6.43 -8.48
CA PHE A 17 2.17 -7.89 -8.61
C PHE A 17 1.18 -8.39 -9.66
N LEU A 18 -0.08 -7.98 -9.59
CA LEU A 18 -1.15 -8.44 -10.50
C LEU A 18 -0.94 -7.98 -11.95
N ILE A 19 -0.32 -6.82 -12.16
CA ILE A 19 -0.03 -6.33 -13.53
C ILE A 19 1.23 -6.93 -14.13
N SER A 20 1.98 -7.77 -13.43
CA SER A 20 3.21 -8.35 -13.98
C SER A 20 2.95 -9.37 -15.10
N GLU A 21 1.73 -9.93 -15.15
CA GLU A 21 1.29 -10.91 -16.14
C GLU A 21 1.13 -10.32 -17.55
N GLU A 22 1.13 -11.17 -18.58
CA GLU A 22 1.00 -10.78 -19.99
C GLU A 22 -0.45 -10.45 -20.37
N TYR A 23 -1.42 -11.16 -19.78
CA TYR A 23 -2.85 -10.95 -20.01
C TYR A 23 -3.52 -10.44 -18.74
N ILE A 24 -4.20 -9.29 -18.85
CA ILE A 24 -4.81 -8.62 -17.71
C ILE A 24 -6.26 -8.23 -18.00
N GLU A 25 -7.16 -8.58 -17.10
CA GLU A 25 -8.54 -8.11 -17.03
C GLU A 25 -8.66 -6.97 -16.00
N LEU A 26 -8.87 -5.73 -16.45
CA LEU A 26 -9.06 -4.56 -15.58
C LEU A 26 -10.52 -4.14 -15.47
N GLU A 27 -11.04 -4.11 -14.25
CA GLU A 27 -12.34 -3.50 -13.97
C GLU A 27 -12.18 -2.06 -13.47
N ILE A 28 -12.71 -1.10 -14.24
CA ILE A 28 -12.64 0.32 -13.92
C ILE A 28 -14.04 0.91 -13.83
N GLN A 29 -14.35 1.50 -12.66
CA GLN A 29 -15.53 2.32 -12.49
C GLN A 29 -15.24 3.78 -12.86
N LYS A 30 -16.00 4.34 -13.81
CA LYS A 30 -15.93 5.77 -14.14
C LYS A 30 -16.71 6.58 -13.09
N GLN A 31 -16.03 7.52 -12.43
CA GLN A 31 -16.65 8.34 -11.37
C GLN A 31 -17.88 9.13 -11.85
N LYS A 32 -17.90 9.59 -13.10
CA LYS A 32 -18.97 10.45 -13.63
C LYS A 32 -20.32 9.77 -13.75
N ASN A 33 -20.36 8.46 -14.00
CA ASN A 33 -21.60 7.75 -14.32
C ASN A 33 -21.76 6.43 -13.55
N GLY A 34 -20.79 6.06 -12.70
CA GLY A 34 -20.78 4.81 -11.95
C GLY A 34 -20.67 3.55 -12.83
N LYS A 35 -20.52 3.69 -14.16
CA LYS A 35 -20.44 2.55 -15.08
C LYS A 35 -19.12 1.83 -14.88
N ILE A 36 -19.21 0.51 -14.83
CA ILE A 36 -18.08 -0.39 -14.77
C ILE A 36 -17.72 -0.79 -16.19
N TYR A 37 -16.45 -0.67 -16.53
CA TYR A 37 -15.87 -1.11 -17.78
C TYR A 37 -14.87 -2.23 -17.48
N LEU A 38 -14.94 -3.30 -18.26
CA LEU A 38 -13.95 -4.35 -18.29
C LEU A 38 -13.03 -4.09 -19.49
N TYR A 39 -11.73 -4.03 -19.25
CA TYR A 39 -10.71 -3.93 -20.28
C TYR A 39 -9.87 -5.20 -20.26
N GLU A 40 -9.71 -5.82 -21.43
CA GLU A 40 -8.80 -6.93 -21.65
C GLU A 40 -7.54 -6.35 -22.31
N ILE A 41 -6.39 -6.57 -21.69
CA ILE A 41 -5.11 -5.99 -22.11
C ILE A 41 -4.09 -7.12 -22.26
N GLU A 42 -3.45 -7.15 -23.42
CA GLU A 42 -2.28 -7.98 -23.71
C GLU A 42 -1.05 -7.07 -23.74
N LYS A 43 0.01 -7.48 -23.05
CA LYS A 43 1.27 -6.74 -22.93
C LYS A 43 2.45 -7.69 -22.73
N ASP A 44 3.67 -7.18 -22.85
CA ASP A 44 4.84 -7.97 -22.50
C ASP A 44 4.92 -8.22 -20.98
N TYR A 45 5.60 -9.30 -20.58
CA TYR A 45 5.84 -9.60 -19.17
C TYR A 45 6.52 -8.40 -18.48
N ASP A 46 6.00 -8.02 -17.31
CA ASP A 46 6.49 -6.87 -16.52
C ASP A 46 6.37 -5.48 -17.20
N GLU A 47 5.72 -5.38 -18.37
CA GLU A 47 5.42 -4.08 -19.00
C GLU A 47 4.41 -3.26 -18.16
N GLU A 48 4.65 -1.96 -18.00
CA GLU A 48 3.77 -1.08 -17.23
C GLU A 48 2.55 -0.61 -18.04
N LEU A 49 1.39 -0.49 -17.37
CA LEU A 49 0.16 0.02 -17.99
C LEU A 49 0.09 1.55 -18.14
N GLY A 50 1.08 2.29 -17.61
CA GLY A 50 1.08 3.75 -17.61
C GLY A 50 -0.01 4.39 -16.75
N ILE A 51 -0.49 3.69 -15.71
CA ILE A 51 -1.50 4.20 -14.78
C ILE A 51 -0.82 4.87 -13.60
N GLU A 52 -1.17 6.13 -13.34
CA GLU A 52 -0.74 6.86 -12.15
C GLU A 52 -1.88 7.01 -11.14
N PHE A 53 -1.59 6.76 -9.86
CA PHE A 53 -2.54 6.96 -8.76
C PHE A 53 -2.26 8.29 -8.07
N THR A 54 -3.32 8.99 -7.65
CA THR A 54 -3.19 10.23 -6.85
C THR A 54 -2.47 9.99 -5.52
N ASN A 55 -2.66 8.80 -4.94
CA ASN A 55 -1.96 8.38 -3.72
C ASN A 55 -0.97 7.25 -4.07
N PRO A 56 0.34 7.40 -3.80
CA PRO A 56 1.35 6.40 -4.16
C PRO A 56 1.11 5.00 -3.59
N ILE A 57 0.43 4.90 -2.45
CA ILE A 57 0.12 3.61 -1.80
C ILE A 57 -1.30 3.12 -2.10
N ILE A 58 -2.06 3.82 -2.96
CA ILE A 58 -3.48 3.62 -3.29
C ILE A 58 -4.42 3.89 -2.10
N ASP A 59 -4.06 3.42 -0.91
CA ASP A 59 -4.80 3.53 0.34
C ASP A 59 -4.12 4.49 1.35
N LYS A 60 -4.70 4.74 2.52
CA LYS A 60 -4.07 5.56 3.57
C LYS A 60 -2.93 4.80 4.25
N ALA A 61 -1.89 5.54 4.63
CA ALA A 61 -0.79 5.00 5.41
C ALA A 61 -1.29 4.60 6.81
N LYS A 62 -0.85 3.44 7.29
CA LYS A 62 -1.14 2.96 8.64
C LYS A 62 -0.30 3.73 9.66
N SER A 63 -0.93 4.11 10.77
CA SER A 63 -0.26 4.80 11.87
C SER A 63 -0.09 3.93 13.09
N CYS A 64 1.05 4.09 13.78
CA CYS A 64 1.35 3.42 15.03
C CYS A 64 0.35 3.85 16.11
N ARG A 65 -0.23 2.88 16.82
CA ARG A 65 -1.19 3.12 17.92
C ARG A 65 -0.56 2.98 19.30
N ASN A 66 0.73 2.63 19.35
CA ASN A 66 1.45 2.46 20.59
C ASN A 66 1.61 3.80 21.32
N LYS A 67 1.41 3.77 22.64
CA LYS A 67 1.60 4.91 23.56
C LYS A 67 2.88 4.73 24.38
N CYS A 68 3.99 4.50 23.69
CA CYS A 68 5.28 4.29 24.34
C CYS A 68 5.70 5.55 25.09
N VAL A 69 6.10 5.41 26.36
CA VAL A 69 6.60 6.53 27.18
C VAL A 69 7.81 7.25 26.55
N PHE A 70 8.57 6.52 25.72
CA PHE A 70 9.76 6.99 25.03
C PHE A 70 9.50 7.41 23.56
N CYS A 71 8.25 7.56 23.13
CA CYS A 71 7.95 7.91 21.74
C CYS A 71 8.42 9.33 21.40
N PHE A 72 9.46 9.47 20.58
CA PHE A 72 10.00 10.77 20.16
C PHE A 72 8.96 11.66 19.47
N ILE A 73 8.04 11.06 18.70
CA ILE A 73 6.95 11.78 18.02
C ILE A 73 5.99 12.42 19.03
N ASP A 74 5.65 11.71 20.12
CA ASP A 74 4.80 12.26 21.19
C ASP A 74 5.50 13.37 22.00
N GLN A 75 6.83 13.39 21.99
CA GLN A 75 7.64 14.38 22.69
C GLN A 75 7.88 15.66 21.87
N LEU A 76 7.40 15.73 20.62
CA LEU A 76 7.55 16.92 19.78
C LEU A 76 6.74 18.11 20.34
N PRO A 77 7.29 19.34 20.29
CA PRO A 77 6.58 20.54 20.72
C PRO A 77 5.35 20.79 19.85
N LYS A 78 4.31 21.44 20.38
CA LYS A 78 3.07 21.78 19.65
C LYS A 78 3.33 22.87 18.60
N GLY A 79 2.54 22.86 17.52
CA GLY A 79 2.59 23.88 16.46
C GLY A 79 3.60 23.60 15.33
N MET A 80 4.20 22.40 15.32
CA MET A 80 5.03 21.93 14.22
C MET A 80 4.16 21.48 13.04
N ARG A 81 4.79 21.21 11.89
CA ARG A 81 4.12 20.69 10.69
C ARG A 81 3.39 19.39 11.00
N GLU A 82 2.13 19.26 10.57
CA GLU A 82 1.27 18.10 10.90
C GLU A 82 1.91 16.75 10.59
N THR A 83 2.65 16.66 9.48
CA THR A 83 3.32 15.41 9.07
C THR A 83 4.38 14.93 10.07
N LEU A 84 4.94 15.82 10.90
CA LEU A 84 5.95 15.45 11.91
C LEU A 84 5.32 14.69 13.08
N TYR A 85 4.01 14.84 13.30
CA TYR A 85 3.29 14.11 14.34
C TYR A 85 2.75 12.75 13.86
N PHE A 86 2.95 12.41 12.58
CA PHE A 86 2.55 11.11 12.04
C PHE A 86 3.53 10.04 12.50
N LYS A 87 3.02 9.04 13.24
CA LYS A 87 3.78 7.85 13.60
C LYS A 87 3.57 6.79 12.52
N ASP A 88 4.53 6.64 11.63
CA ASP A 88 4.46 5.59 10.61
C ASP A 88 4.57 4.19 11.24
N ASP A 89 3.82 3.24 10.69
CA ASP A 89 3.86 1.83 11.07
C ASP A 89 3.35 0.92 9.94
N ASP A 90 3.62 1.31 8.69
CA ASP A 90 3.12 0.64 7.50
C ASP A 90 4.20 -0.25 6.85
N SER A 91 3.96 -1.57 6.78
CA SER A 91 4.91 -2.51 6.18
C SER A 91 5.14 -2.26 4.69
N ARG A 92 4.16 -1.69 4.00
CA ARG A 92 4.29 -1.33 2.57
C ARG A 92 5.32 -0.21 2.41
N LEU A 93 5.31 0.77 3.31
CA LEU A 93 6.31 1.84 3.32
C LEU A 93 7.68 1.35 3.80
N SER A 94 7.72 0.34 4.67
CA SER A 94 8.96 -0.34 5.01
C SER A 94 9.66 -0.92 3.77
N PHE A 95 8.90 -1.64 2.93
CA PHE A 95 9.43 -2.21 1.71
C PHE A 95 9.76 -1.16 0.64
N LEU A 96 8.88 -0.18 0.42
CA LEU A 96 9.02 0.80 -0.65
C LEU A 96 10.02 1.92 -0.34
N GLN A 97 10.15 2.32 0.92
CA GLN A 97 10.90 3.52 1.35
C GLN A 97 11.94 3.23 2.45
N GLY A 98 11.97 2.01 2.99
CA GLY A 98 12.90 1.63 4.05
C GLY A 98 12.47 2.07 5.46
N ASN A 99 11.22 2.47 5.65
CA ASN A 99 10.70 2.87 6.97
C ASN A 99 10.72 1.70 7.96
N PHE A 100 10.71 2.02 9.25
CA PHE A 100 10.68 1.01 10.31
C PHE A 100 9.26 0.76 10.80
N VAL A 101 8.93 -0.51 11.03
CA VAL A 101 7.63 -0.91 11.58
C VAL A 101 7.78 -1.60 12.91
N THR A 102 6.80 -1.37 13.78
CA THR A 102 6.57 -2.11 15.02
C THR A 102 5.53 -3.19 14.72
N LEU A 103 5.96 -4.44 14.63
CA LEU A 103 5.10 -5.60 14.31
C LEU A 103 3.88 -5.74 15.24
N THR A 104 3.89 -5.03 16.38
CA THR A 104 2.82 -4.96 17.38
C THR A 104 1.46 -4.50 16.86
N ASN A 105 1.38 -3.70 15.78
CA ASN A 105 0.11 -3.20 15.25
C ASN A 105 -0.36 -3.91 13.98
N MET A 106 0.29 -5.02 13.59
CA MET A 106 -0.09 -5.79 12.40
C MET A 106 -1.32 -6.67 12.66
N SER A 107 -2.23 -6.71 11.67
CA SER A 107 -3.29 -7.71 11.65
C SER A 107 -2.78 -9.04 11.06
N GLU A 108 -3.55 -10.12 11.25
CA GLU A 108 -3.26 -11.40 10.58
C GLU A 108 -3.30 -11.25 9.05
N ASP A 109 -4.22 -10.45 8.51
CA ASP A 109 -4.31 -10.16 7.08
C ASP A 109 -3.04 -9.48 6.57
N ASP A 110 -2.45 -8.56 7.35
CA ASP A 110 -1.19 -7.91 6.99
C ASP A 110 -0.05 -8.92 6.88
N VAL A 111 0.04 -9.82 7.85
CA VAL A 111 1.05 -10.89 7.85
C VAL A 111 0.85 -11.83 6.66
N ASN A 112 -0.39 -12.24 6.39
CA ASN A 112 -0.72 -13.09 5.25
C ASN A 112 -0.37 -12.42 3.92
N ASN A 113 -0.62 -11.12 3.78
CA ASN A 113 -0.24 -10.35 2.59
C ASN A 113 1.28 -10.25 2.43
N ILE A 114 2.02 -10.00 3.52
CA ILE A 114 3.49 -10.01 3.50
C ILE A 114 4.02 -11.35 2.99
N ILE A 115 3.45 -12.46 3.46
CA ILE A 115 3.85 -13.81 3.03
C ILE A 115 3.46 -14.06 1.57
N ARG A 116 2.21 -13.80 1.22
CA ARG A 116 1.63 -14.05 -0.12
C ARG A 116 2.43 -13.35 -1.21
N TYR A 117 2.75 -12.07 -1.01
CA TYR A 117 3.47 -11.25 -1.98
C TYR A 117 4.97 -11.19 -1.71
N ARG A 118 5.47 -11.97 -0.73
CA ARG A 118 6.89 -12.02 -0.33
C ARG A 118 7.49 -10.62 -0.13
N ILE A 119 6.77 -9.76 0.59
CA ILE A 119 7.17 -8.37 0.86
C ILE A 119 8.43 -8.39 1.74
N SER A 120 9.59 -8.15 1.13
CA SER A 120 10.89 -8.20 1.78
C SER A 120 11.91 -7.37 0.99
N PRO A 121 12.74 -6.53 1.64
CA PRO A 121 12.99 -6.47 3.08
C PRO A 121 11.94 -5.66 3.87
N ILE A 122 11.80 -5.99 5.15
CA ILE A 122 11.02 -5.20 6.13
C ILE A 122 11.94 -4.84 7.29
N ASN A 123 12.06 -3.55 7.58
CA ASN A 123 12.85 -3.04 8.70
C ASN A 123 12.01 -3.03 9.98
N ILE A 124 12.45 -3.76 10.99
CA ILE A 124 11.71 -3.94 12.24
C ILE A 124 12.36 -3.09 13.33
N SER A 125 11.55 -2.26 14.00
CA SER A 125 11.93 -1.56 15.22
C SER A 125 11.47 -2.39 16.42
N VAL A 126 12.41 -2.79 17.28
CA VAL A 126 12.18 -3.54 18.52
C VAL A 126 12.13 -2.59 19.71
#